data_AF-A0A7W1R727-F1
#
_entry.id   AF-A0A7W1R727-F1
#
_cell.length_a   1.000
_cell.length_b   1.000
_cell.length_c   1.000
_cell.angle_alpha   90.00
_cell.angle_beta   90.00
_cell.angle_gamma   90.00
#
_symmetry.space_group_name_H-M   'P 1'
#
loop_
_entity.id
_entity.type
_entity.pdbx_description
1 polymer ?
#
loop_
_entity_poly.entity_id
_entity_poly.type
_entity_poly.pdbx_seq_one_letter_code
_entity_poly.pdbx_strand_id
1 'polypeptide(L)'
;MTVTATTDSATGTRPPRREIGPDVVRAVALIGVVVMNYHGYLLLRGAPTEVDTVATRLFDPFAGPLSTRFAATFVLVAGVSVTLLTRSAAGDAAALSSMRWRLVRRGTVLYVAGIVLDTAWPGTILPFYGAMFAVAGLVVTWRSRWILAAGTAAALAAAGISWWRYQQALDGQTNTWWDASGFSTAKGMLLDVTVNGTHPLLPWLAFFCTGIIVGRLLRRPGLGVALIAVGFTLFGVATLVADTVRGGDTGSGLASELASDNPFDRGLMYTTSALGTSLVAFAAISLLAEQFATSRAVDVLRSAGQMTLTLYVLHALVFNLVVDWLDWVRPTGLDTALLFAIGYWVVALGAARTWLRHHRRGPLETVYRRLTA
;
A
#
# COMPACT_ATOMS: atom_id res chain seq x y z
N MET A 1 -17.26 -65.22 16.86
CA MET A 1 -17.22 -64.16 15.83
C MET A 1 -17.71 -62.88 16.47
N THR A 2 -16.79 -62.03 16.93
CA THR A 2 -17.10 -60.74 17.53
C THR A 2 -16.28 -59.71 16.76
N VAL A 3 -16.95 -58.96 15.91
CA VAL A 3 -16.34 -57.98 15.01
C VAL A 3 -15.95 -56.76 15.83
N THR A 4 -14.65 -56.50 15.92
CA THR A 4 -14.05 -55.28 16.45
C THR A 4 -14.35 -54.13 15.47
N ALA A 5 -15.15 -53.15 15.91
CA ALA A 5 -15.34 -51.91 15.18
C ALA A 5 -14.08 -51.05 15.31
N THR A 6 -13.31 -50.96 14.23
CA THR A 6 -12.24 -49.97 14.07
C THR A 6 -12.87 -48.59 13.93
N THR A 7 -12.73 -47.75 14.95
CA THR A 7 -12.98 -46.31 14.84
C THR A 7 -11.98 -45.70 13.88
N ASP A 8 -12.47 -45.38 12.69
CA ASP A 8 -11.76 -44.66 11.65
C ASP A 8 -11.48 -43.24 12.15
N SER A 9 -10.20 -42.94 12.41
CA SER A 9 -9.75 -41.63 12.84
C SER A 9 -9.74 -40.70 11.64
N ALA A 10 -10.90 -40.11 11.35
CA ALA A 10 -11.03 -39.04 10.39
C ALA A 10 -10.03 -37.92 10.72
N THR A 11 -8.95 -37.87 9.94
CA THR A 11 -7.93 -36.84 9.96
C THR A 11 -8.59 -35.54 9.52
N GLY A 12 -9.21 -34.85 10.48
CA GLY A 12 -9.68 -33.48 10.31
C GLY A 12 -8.49 -32.61 9.95
N THR A 13 -8.31 -32.36 8.65
CA THR A 13 -7.38 -31.35 8.15
C THR A 13 -7.83 -30.02 8.72
N ARG A 14 -7.18 -29.61 9.82
CA ARG A 14 -7.43 -28.33 10.47
C ARG A 14 -7.34 -27.25 9.38
N PRO A 15 -8.37 -26.41 9.20
CA PRO A 15 -8.37 -25.42 8.13
C PRO A 15 -7.10 -24.57 8.25
N PRO A 16 -6.46 -24.20 7.12
CA PRO A 16 -5.18 -23.51 7.15
C PRO A 16 -5.27 -22.29 8.07
N ARG A 17 -4.40 -22.27 9.09
CA ARG A 17 -4.35 -21.20 10.09
C ARG A 17 -4.10 -19.89 9.36
N ARG A 18 -5.11 -19.02 9.38
CA ARG A 18 -5.05 -17.71 8.73
C ARG A 18 -4.07 -16.82 9.50
N GLU A 19 -3.08 -16.30 8.80
CA GLU A 19 -2.04 -15.46 9.39
C GLU A 19 -2.67 -14.12 9.84
N ILE A 20 -2.66 -13.84 11.14
CA ILE A 20 -3.34 -12.68 11.74
C ILE A 20 -2.57 -11.39 11.43
N GLY A 21 -1.24 -11.42 11.52
CA GLY A 21 -0.36 -10.26 11.33
C GLY A 21 -0.64 -9.49 10.05
N PRO A 22 -0.56 -10.10 8.84
CA PRO A 22 -0.77 -9.40 7.59
C PRO A 22 -2.12 -8.70 7.47
N ASP A 23 -3.21 -9.24 8.03
CA ASP A 23 -4.51 -8.58 8.00
C ASP A 23 -4.54 -7.34 8.91
N VAL A 24 -3.96 -7.42 10.11
CA VAL A 24 -3.89 -6.30 11.05
C VAL A 24 -3.00 -5.19 10.48
N VAL A 25 -1.84 -5.54 9.91
CA VAL A 25 -0.98 -4.55 9.23
C VAL A 25 -1.76 -3.87 8.09
N ARG A 26 -2.51 -4.63 7.29
CA ARG A 26 -3.33 -4.08 6.21
C ARG A 26 -4.36 -3.06 6.72
N ALA A 27 -5.00 -3.36 7.85
CA ALA A 27 -5.97 -2.47 8.49
C ALA A 27 -5.33 -1.19 9.02
N VAL A 28 -4.23 -1.30 9.76
CA VAL A 28 -3.50 -0.13 10.29
C VAL A 28 -2.97 0.75 9.16
N ALA A 29 -2.41 0.15 8.11
CA ALA A 29 -1.97 0.87 6.93
C ALA A 29 -3.13 1.60 6.25
N LEU A 30 -4.30 0.96 6.10
CA LEU A 30 -5.48 1.61 5.54
C LEU A 30 -5.99 2.77 6.42
N ILE A 31 -5.95 2.62 7.76
CA ILE A 31 -6.28 3.71 8.69
C ILE A 31 -5.42 4.94 8.42
N GLY A 32 -4.11 4.75 8.36
CA GLY A 32 -3.18 5.83 8.06
C GLY A 32 -3.38 6.44 6.66
N VAL A 33 -3.66 5.62 5.64
CA VAL A 33 -3.99 6.13 4.29
C VAL A 33 -5.20 7.07 4.33
N VAL A 34 -6.28 6.68 5.03
CA VAL A 34 -7.48 7.52 5.14
C VAL A 34 -7.20 8.82 5.91
N VAL A 35 -6.41 8.75 6.99
CA VAL A 35 -6.01 9.94 7.75
C VAL A 35 -5.26 10.94 6.88
N MET A 36 -4.23 10.47 6.16
CA MET A 36 -3.42 11.35 5.28
C MET A 36 -4.24 11.87 4.11
N ASN A 37 -5.14 11.04 3.55
CA ASN A 37 -6.07 11.46 2.52
C ASN A 37 -7.00 12.56 3.01
N TYR A 38 -7.69 12.39 4.14
CA TYR A 38 -8.63 13.40 4.61
C TYR A 38 -7.94 14.75 4.84
N HIS A 39 -6.73 14.73 5.40
CA HIS A 39 -5.95 15.96 5.54
C HIS A 39 -5.58 16.55 4.17
N GLY A 40 -5.02 15.76 3.26
CA GLY A 40 -4.61 16.23 1.94
C GLY A 40 -5.75 16.80 1.11
N TYR A 41 -6.92 16.15 1.11
CA TYR A 41 -8.06 16.63 0.33
C TYR A 41 -8.71 17.88 0.94
N LEU A 42 -8.70 18.05 2.27
CA LEU A 42 -9.14 19.31 2.88
C LEU A 42 -8.20 20.47 2.52
N LEU A 43 -6.88 20.25 2.49
CA LEU A 43 -5.90 21.23 1.99
C LEU A 43 -6.17 21.59 0.52
N LEU A 44 -6.42 20.58 -0.34
CA LEU A 44 -6.79 20.82 -1.75
C LEU A 44 -8.12 21.56 -1.92
N ARG A 45 -8.98 21.59 -0.89
CA ARG A 45 -10.23 22.37 -0.85
C ARG A 45 -10.09 23.72 -0.16
N GLY A 46 -8.85 24.20 0.01
CA GLY A 46 -8.59 25.54 0.49
C GLY A 46 -8.52 25.67 2.01
N ALA A 47 -8.24 24.56 2.73
CA ALA A 47 -7.90 24.69 4.14
C ALA A 47 -6.66 25.60 4.27
N PRO A 48 -6.68 26.56 5.20
CA PRO A 48 -5.59 27.53 5.35
C PRO A 48 -4.28 26.81 5.71
N THR A 49 -3.16 27.43 5.34
CA THR A 49 -1.85 26.99 5.81
C THR A 49 -1.81 27.03 7.33
N GLU A 50 -1.58 25.87 7.94
CA GLU A 50 -1.62 25.73 9.38
C GLU A 50 -0.37 26.32 10.06
N VAL A 51 -0.51 26.63 11.35
CA VAL A 51 0.64 26.97 12.20
C VAL A 51 1.60 25.79 12.23
N ASP A 52 2.89 26.09 12.06
CA ASP A 52 3.94 25.09 12.09
C ASP A 52 4.08 24.48 13.51
N THR A 53 3.60 23.26 13.66
CA THR A 53 3.65 22.48 14.90
C THR A 53 4.23 21.10 14.61
N VAL A 54 4.65 20.39 15.66
CA VAL A 54 5.12 19.00 15.51
C VAL A 54 4.06 18.11 14.88
N ALA A 55 2.78 18.31 15.24
CA ALA A 55 1.67 17.51 14.70
C ALA A 55 1.41 17.83 13.22
N THR A 56 1.36 19.11 12.85
CA THR A 56 1.13 19.52 11.47
C THR A 56 2.26 19.08 10.54
N ARG A 57 3.53 19.14 10.98
CA ARG A 57 4.65 18.54 10.23
C ARG A 57 4.56 17.03 10.12
N LEU A 58 4.24 16.33 11.22
CA LEU A 58 4.18 14.87 11.25
C LEU A 58 3.10 14.33 10.30
N PHE A 59 1.93 14.97 10.28
CA PHE A 59 0.76 14.60 9.50
C PHE A 59 0.61 15.39 8.19
N ASP A 60 1.62 16.17 7.79
CA ASP A 60 1.64 16.81 6.48
C ASP A 60 1.58 15.70 5.40
N PRO A 61 0.54 15.70 4.55
CA PRO A 61 0.28 14.62 3.61
C PRO A 61 1.17 14.68 2.37
N PHE A 62 1.92 15.78 2.18
CA PHE A 62 2.75 16.00 1.01
C PHE A 62 4.24 15.92 1.34
N ALA A 63 4.68 16.64 2.38
CA ALA A 63 6.09 16.75 2.78
C ALA A 63 6.40 16.10 4.13
N GLY A 64 5.38 15.73 4.91
CA GLY A 64 5.55 15.19 6.24
C GLY A 64 6.23 13.81 6.25
N PRO A 65 6.88 13.42 7.36
CA PRO A 65 7.57 12.15 7.46
C PRO A 65 6.62 10.96 7.37
N LEU A 66 5.32 11.10 7.61
CA LEU A 66 4.33 10.02 7.39
C LEU A 66 3.79 9.97 5.96
N SER A 67 4.08 10.98 5.13
CA SER A 67 3.56 11.12 3.77
C SER A 67 3.80 9.85 2.98
N THR A 68 2.72 9.30 2.41
CA THR A 68 2.67 8.08 1.58
C THR A 68 3.25 6.77 2.18
N ARG A 69 3.85 6.79 3.39
CA ARG A 69 4.44 5.60 4.04
C ARG A 69 3.40 4.56 4.45
N PHE A 70 2.20 5.00 4.83
CA PHE A 70 1.08 4.09 5.08
C PHE A 70 0.66 3.35 3.80
N ALA A 71 0.62 4.05 2.67
CA ALA A 71 0.37 3.43 1.37
C ALA A 71 1.51 2.46 0.99
N ALA A 72 2.78 2.81 1.23
CA ALA A 72 3.92 1.92 0.97
C ALA A 72 3.82 0.62 1.78
N THR A 73 3.44 0.72 3.06
CA THR A 73 3.17 -0.43 3.92
C THR A 73 2.00 -1.26 3.39
N PHE A 74 0.93 -0.60 2.93
CA PHE A 74 -0.24 -1.26 2.33
C PHE A 74 0.13 -2.06 1.06
N VAL A 75 1.03 -1.52 0.23
CA VAL A 75 1.56 -2.17 -0.97
C VAL A 75 2.50 -3.33 -0.63
N LEU A 76 3.35 -3.18 0.38
CA LEU A 76 4.18 -4.29 0.89
C LEU A 76 3.30 -5.46 1.37
N VAL A 77 2.24 -5.19 2.14
CA VAL A 77 1.30 -6.23 2.59
C VAL A 77 0.55 -6.85 1.41
N ALA A 78 0.29 -6.11 0.33
CA ALA A 78 -0.26 -6.65 -0.91
C ALA A 78 0.59 -7.79 -1.46
N GLY A 79 1.91 -7.57 -1.56
CA GLY A 79 2.87 -8.58 -2.01
C GLY A 79 2.90 -9.81 -1.11
N VAL A 80 2.84 -9.61 0.21
CA VAL A 80 2.70 -10.72 1.19
C VAL A 80 1.43 -11.52 0.90
N SER A 81 0.32 -10.83 0.64
CA SER A 81 -0.99 -11.43 0.38
C SER A 81 -1.01 -12.25 -0.91
N VAL A 82 -0.32 -11.80 -1.97
CA VAL A 82 -0.15 -12.57 -3.21
C VAL A 82 0.53 -13.88 -2.92
N THR A 83 1.62 -13.87 -2.15
CA THR A 83 2.36 -15.10 -1.82
C THR A 83 1.50 -16.08 -1.03
N LEU A 84 0.74 -15.59 -0.06
CA LEU A 84 -0.18 -16.43 0.72
C LEU A 84 -1.27 -17.04 -0.16
N LEU A 85 -1.78 -16.28 -1.14
CA LEU A 85 -2.81 -16.74 -2.08
C LEU A 85 -2.28 -17.82 -3.03
N THR A 86 -1.04 -17.70 -3.50
CA THR A 86 -0.47 -18.66 -4.48
C THR A 86 0.23 -19.85 -3.83
N ARG A 87 0.47 -19.83 -2.52
CA ARG A 87 1.20 -20.88 -1.79
C ARG A 87 0.58 -22.26 -1.95
N SER A 88 -0.75 -22.37 -1.96
CA SER A 88 -1.44 -23.66 -2.10
C SER A 88 -1.35 -24.26 -3.51
N ALA A 89 -0.96 -23.46 -4.51
CA ALA A 89 -0.75 -23.90 -5.88
C ALA A 89 0.74 -24.22 -6.16
N ALA A 90 1.61 -24.15 -5.15
CA ALA A 90 3.03 -24.46 -5.31
C ALA A 90 3.20 -25.98 -5.55
N GLY A 91 3.92 -26.34 -6.63
CA GLY A 91 4.17 -27.73 -7.01
C GLY A 91 3.23 -28.29 -8.08
N ASP A 92 2.15 -27.59 -8.43
CA ASP A 92 1.25 -27.95 -9.53
C ASP A 92 1.26 -26.83 -10.59
N ALA A 93 1.76 -27.16 -11.79
CA ALA A 93 1.89 -26.22 -12.89
C ALA A 93 0.54 -25.69 -13.39
N ALA A 94 -0.51 -26.54 -13.40
CA ALA A 94 -1.83 -26.16 -13.87
C ALA A 94 -2.51 -25.24 -12.86
N ALA A 95 -2.47 -25.59 -11.57
CA ALA A 95 -2.97 -24.72 -10.50
C ALA A 95 -2.24 -23.38 -10.45
N LEU A 96 -0.93 -23.38 -10.67
CA LEU A 96 -0.13 -22.15 -10.70
C LEU A 96 -0.50 -21.26 -11.89
N SER A 97 -0.68 -21.83 -13.09
CA SER A 97 -1.17 -21.09 -14.27
C SER A 97 -2.54 -20.45 -14.02
N SER A 98 -3.47 -21.21 -13.43
CA SER A 98 -4.79 -20.68 -13.03
C SER A 98 -4.66 -19.52 -12.04
N MET A 99 -3.77 -19.61 -11.05
CA MET A 99 -3.55 -18.52 -10.10
C MET A 99 -2.94 -17.28 -10.76
N ARG A 100 -2.03 -17.44 -11.73
CA ARG A 100 -1.46 -16.31 -12.49
C ARG A 100 -2.53 -15.54 -13.25
N TRP A 101 -3.39 -16.24 -13.98
CA TRP A 101 -4.51 -15.61 -14.69
C TRP A 101 -5.53 -15.00 -13.75
N ARG A 102 -5.78 -15.62 -12.59
CA ARG A 102 -6.61 -15.02 -11.55
C ARG A 102 -6.02 -13.70 -11.03
N LEU A 103 -4.70 -13.61 -10.84
CA LEU A 103 -4.02 -12.36 -10.45
C LEU A 103 -4.14 -11.29 -11.54
N VAL A 104 -3.98 -11.64 -12.81
CA VAL A 104 -4.15 -10.72 -13.94
C VAL A 104 -5.59 -10.20 -14.04
N ARG A 105 -6.59 -11.09 -13.94
CA ARG A 105 -8.02 -10.72 -13.94
C ARG A 105 -8.36 -9.80 -12.76
N ARG A 106 -7.84 -10.12 -11.57
CA ARG A 106 -7.94 -9.31 -10.36
C ARG A 106 -7.35 -7.92 -10.55
N GLY A 107 -6.13 -7.86 -11.07
CA GLY A 107 -5.45 -6.62 -11.39
C GLY A 107 -6.23 -5.77 -12.39
N THR A 108 -6.73 -6.38 -13.46
CA THR A 108 -7.51 -5.71 -14.51
C THR A 108 -8.82 -5.12 -13.98
N VAL A 109 -9.56 -5.89 -13.18
CA VAL A 109 -10.83 -5.40 -12.58
C VAL A 109 -10.55 -4.23 -11.62
N LEU A 110 -9.52 -4.32 -10.77
CA LEU A 110 -9.13 -3.22 -9.89
C LEU A 110 -8.65 -1.99 -10.66
N TYR A 111 -7.94 -2.21 -11.77
CA TYR A 111 -7.44 -1.14 -12.61
C TYR A 111 -8.60 -0.34 -13.23
N VAL A 112 -9.52 -1.02 -13.89
CA VAL A 112 -10.68 -0.41 -14.55
C VAL A 112 -11.62 0.23 -13.52
N ALA A 113 -11.95 -0.48 -12.43
CA ALA A 113 -12.78 0.08 -11.36
C ALA A 113 -12.10 1.27 -10.66
N GLY A 114 -10.77 1.24 -10.57
CA GLY A 114 -9.96 2.33 -10.05
C GLY A 114 -10.06 3.59 -10.90
N ILE A 115 -9.98 3.47 -12.23
CA ILE A 115 -10.17 4.61 -13.15
C ILE A 115 -11.57 5.21 -12.98
N VAL A 116 -12.61 4.37 -12.84
CA VAL A 116 -13.96 4.86 -12.58
C VAL A 116 -14.03 5.60 -11.24
N LEU A 117 -13.43 5.02 -10.18
CA LEU A 117 -13.39 5.67 -8.87
C LEU A 117 -12.60 6.99 -8.89
N ASP A 118 -11.56 7.09 -9.70
CA ASP A 118 -10.72 8.29 -9.85
C ASP A 118 -11.54 9.51 -10.29
N THR A 119 -12.62 9.31 -11.06
CA THR A 119 -13.54 10.40 -11.43
C THR A 119 -14.26 11.02 -10.24
N ALA A 120 -14.49 10.25 -9.16
CA ALA A 120 -15.08 10.73 -7.93
C ALA A 120 -14.02 11.03 -6.86
N TRP A 121 -12.86 10.37 -6.91
CA TRP A 121 -11.78 10.48 -5.94
C TRP A 121 -10.42 10.55 -6.66
N PRO A 122 -10.06 11.72 -7.23
CA PRO A 122 -8.87 11.87 -8.05
C PRO A 122 -7.60 11.59 -7.26
N GLY A 123 -6.77 10.64 -7.67
CA GLY A 123 -5.57 10.22 -6.95
C GLY A 123 -5.71 8.89 -6.20
N THR A 124 -6.79 8.14 -6.45
CA THR A 124 -7.02 6.80 -5.88
C THR A 124 -5.88 5.84 -6.17
N ILE A 125 -5.54 4.97 -5.20
CA ILE A 125 -4.46 4.01 -5.33
C ILE A 125 -4.83 2.79 -6.20
N LEU A 126 -6.13 2.59 -6.49
CA LEU A 126 -6.64 1.36 -7.11
C LEU A 126 -6.04 1.03 -8.48
N PRO A 127 -5.89 1.98 -9.43
CA PRO A 127 -5.24 1.71 -10.72
C PRO A 127 -3.84 1.12 -10.56
N PHE A 128 -3.02 1.76 -9.73
CA PHE A 128 -1.65 1.33 -9.45
C PHE A 128 -1.60 -0.05 -8.79
N TYR A 129 -2.49 -0.28 -7.82
CA TYR A 129 -2.63 -1.57 -7.15
C TYR A 129 -3.05 -2.66 -8.16
N GLY A 130 -3.99 -2.35 -9.05
CA GLY A 130 -4.41 -3.23 -10.14
C GLY A 130 -3.26 -3.61 -11.06
N ALA A 131 -2.45 -2.64 -11.47
CA ALA A 131 -1.25 -2.88 -12.28
C ALA A 131 -0.25 -3.79 -11.56
N MET A 132 0.02 -3.56 -10.27
CA MET A 132 0.89 -4.42 -9.47
C MET A 132 0.37 -5.87 -9.36
N PHE A 133 -0.94 -6.07 -9.22
CA PHE A 133 -1.56 -7.41 -9.24
C PHE A 133 -1.42 -8.10 -10.60
N ALA A 134 -1.52 -7.35 -11.71
CA ALA A 134 -1.27 -7.90 -13.04
C ALA A 134 0.20 -8.33 -13.20
N VAL A 135 1.15 -7.49 -12.79
CA VAL A 135 2.59 -7.83 -12.74
C VAL A 135 2.86 -9.04 -11.85
N ALA A 136 2.13 -9.18 -10.74
CA ALA A 136 2.24 -10.33 -9.84
C ALA A 136 2.00 -11.66 -10.56
N GLY A 137 1.08 -11.70 -11.53
CA GLY A 137 0.83 -12.88 -12.36
C GLY A 137 2.05 -13.34 -13.17
N LEU A 138 3.02 -12.44 -13.41
CA LEU A 138 4.28 -12.77 -14.07
C LEU A 138 5.36 -13.17 -13.06
N VAL A 139 5.56 -12.37 -12.01
CA VAL A 139 6.73 -12.50 -11.12
C VAL A 139 6.54 -13.53 -10.00
N VAL A 140 5.30 -13.96 -9.69
CA VAL A 140 5.04 -14.84 -8.54
C VAL A 140 5.73 -16.21 -8.63
N THR A 141 6.06 -16.67 -9.84
CA THR A 141 6.78 -17.93 -10.09
C THR A 141 8.29 -17.77 -10.07
N TRP A 142 8.80 -16.54 -10.11
CA TRP A 142 10.23 -16.28 -10.18
C TRP A 142 10.92 -16.62 -8.87
N ARG A 143 12.21 -16.98 -8.94
CA ARG A 143 13.06 -17.14 -7.74
C ARG A 143 13.17 -15.81 -7.02
N SER A 144 13.26 -15.84 -5.68
CA SER A 144 13.25 -14.60 -4.86
C SER A 144 14.33 -13.59 -5.26
N ARG A 145 15.49 -14.04 -5.75
CA ARG A 145 16.56 -13.16 -6.27
C ARG A 145 16.12 -12.33 -7.49
N TRP A 146 15.30 -12.89 -8.38
CA TRP A 146 14.82 -12.19 -9.57
C TRP A 146 13.66 -11.23 -9.24
N ILE A 147 12.86 -11.55 -8.22
CA ILE A 147 11.85 -10.64 -7.69
C ILE A 147 12.52 -9.44 -7.02
N LEU A 148 13.59 -9.68 -6.24
CA LEU A 148 14.40 -8.62 -5.66
C LEU A 148 15.02 -7.75 -6.78
N ALA A 149 15.67 -8.38 -7.76
CA ALA A 149 16.25 -7.67 -8.90
C ALA A 149 15.22 -6.83 -9.66
N ALA A 150 14.00 -7.33 -9.87
CA ALA A 150 12.92 -6.58 -10.52
C ALA A 150 12.47 -5.36 -9.71
N GLY A 151 12.29 -5.51 -8.40
CA GLY A 151 11.96 -4.39 -7.51
C GLY A 151 13.07 -3.33 -7.47
N THR A 152 14.33 -3.77 -7.34
CA THR A 152 15.51 -2.88 -7.37
C THR A 152 15.65 -2.17 -8.70
N ALA A 153 15.51 -2.88 -9.83
CA ALA A 153 15.58 -2.29 -11.16
C ALA A 153 14.47 -1.25 -11.38
N ALA A 154 13.26 -1.50 -10.86
CA ALA A 154 12.15 -0.57 -10.97
C ALA A 154 12.38 0.72 -10.17
N ALA A 155 12.95 0.63 -8.95
CA ALA A 155 13.36 1.79 -8.17
C ALA A 155 14.51 2.58 -8.83
N LEU A 156 15.51 1.89 -9.38
CA LEU A 156 16.61 2.52 -10.13
C LEU A 156 16.10 3.22 -11.40
N ALA A 157 15.16 2.60 -12.12
CA ALA A 157 14.53 3.21 -13.29
C ALA A 157 13.74 4.47 -12.92
N ALA A 158 12.96 4.44 -11.82
CA ALA A 158 12.26 5.63 -11.34
C ALA A 158 13.21 6.79 -11.03
N ALA A 159 14.30 6.50 -10.31
CA ALA A 159 15.31 7.50 -9.97
C ALA A 159 16.06 8.01 -11.20
N GLY A 160 16.38 7.14 -12.17
CA GLY A 160 16.99 7.53 -13.43
C GLY A 160 16.09 8.43 -14.28
N ILE A 161 14.78 8.16 -14.29
CA ILE A 161 13.80 9.03 -14.96
C ILE A 161 13.68 10.38 -14.23
N SER A 162 13.62 10.37 -12.90
CA SER A 162 13.57 11.61 -12.11
C SER A 162 14.80 12.48 -12.36
N TRP A 163 15.99 11.86 -12.33
CA TRP A 163 17.23 12.53 -12.70
C TRP A 163 17.19 13.08 -14.14
N TRP A 164 16.75 12.28 -15.12
CA TRP A 164 16.60 12.76 -16.50
C TRP A 164 15.66 13.97 -16.59
N ARG A 165 14.54 13.96 -15.86
CA ARG A 165 13.62 15.11 -15.81
C ARG A 165 14.27 16.35 -15.21
N TYR A 166 15.03 16.18 -14.14
CA TYR A 166 15.79 17.27 -13.53
C TYR A 166 16.78 17.89 -14.52
N GLN A 167 17.52 17.08 -15.29
CA GLN A 167 18.43 17.59 -16.32
C GLN A 167 17.70 18.36 -17.43
N GLN A 168 16.58 17.82 -17.93
CA GLN A 168 15.76 18.50 -18.93
C GLN A 168 15.26 19.86 -18.44
N ALA A 169 14.92 19.97 -17.15
CA ALA A 169 14.51 21.22 -16.53
C ALA A 169 15.67 22.24 -16.44
N LEU A 170 16.88 21.78 -16.12
CA LEU A 170 18.09 22.64 -16.15
C LEU A 170 18.40 23.15 -17.57
N ASP A 171 18.14 22.34 -18.59
CA ASP A 171 18.27 22.73 -20.01
C ASP A 171 17.13 23.65 -20.50
N GLY A 172 16.22 24.06 -19.60
CA GLY A 172 15.09 24.94 -19.93
C GLY A 172 13.98 24.28 -20.74
N GLN A 173 13.98 22.95 -20.87
CA GLN A 173 12.93 22.23 -21.60
C GLN A 173 11.66 22.11 -20.76
N THR A 174 10.51 22.42 -21.36
CA THR A 174 9.20 22.25 -20.72
C THR A 174 8.60 20.91 -21.14
N ASN A 175 8.49 19.97 -20.20
CA ASN A 175 7.96 18.63 -20.44
C ASN A 175 6.41 18.61 -20.40
N THR A 176 5.74 19.52 -21.10
CA THR A 176 4.28 19.69 -21.02
C THR A 176 3.48 18.45 -21.40
N TRP A 177 3.98 17.64 -22.34
CA TRP A 177 3.38 16.36 -22.72
C TRP A 177 3.40 15.31 -21.60
N TRP A 178 4.33 15.46 -20.66
CA TRP A 178 4.51 14.60 -19.50
C TRP A 178 3.59 15.05 -18.37
N ASP A 179 3.52 16.36 -18.11
CA ASP A 179 2.71 16.92 -17.04
C ASP A 179 1.21 16.93 -17.37
N ALA A 180 0.85 16.92 -18.65
CA ALA A 180 -0.53 16.73 -19.13
C ALA A 180 -0.99 15.25 -19.13
N SER A 181 -0.27 14.35 -18.45
CA SER A 181 -0.67 12.95 -18.33
C SER A 181 -1.94 12.79 -17.48
N GLY A 182 -2.68 11.71 -17.74
CA GLY A 182 -4.02 11.49 -17.18
C GLY A 182 -4.65 10.21 -17.73
N PHE A 183 -5.69 9.71 -17.08
CA PHE A 183 -6.43 8.52 -17.55
C PHE A 183 -7.35 8.78 -18.76
N SER A 184 -7.22 9.92 -19.45
CA SER A 184 -8.02 10.26 -20.63
C SER A 184 -7.45 9.74 -21.96
N THR A 185 -6.14 9.46 -22.02
CA THR A 185 -5.47 8.96 -23.23
C THR A 185 -4.64 7.71 -22.92
N ALA A 186 -4.46 6.81 -23.89
CA ALA A 186 -3.66 5.60 -23.68
C ALA A 186 -2.20 5.91 -23.26
N LYS A 187 -1.61 6.97 -23.83
CA LYS A 187 -0.28 7.46 -23.46
C LYS A 187 -0.27 7.98 -22.01
N GLY A 188 -1.25 8.79 -21.63
CA GLY A 188 -1.39 9.32 -20.28
C GLY A 188 -1.59 8.22 -19.24
N MET A 189 -2.47 7.25 -19.52
CA MET A 189 -2.68 6.07 -18.66
C MET A 189 -1.37 5.32 -18.40
N LEU A 190 -0.58 5.07 -19.45
CA LEU A 190 0.69 4.38 -19.31
C LEU A 190 1.67 5.19 -18.45
N LEU A 191 1.82 6.49 -18.72
CA LEU A 191 2.72 7.37 -17.97
C LEU A 191 2.33 7.49 -16.51
N ASP A 192 1.05 7.69 -16.21
CA ASP A 192 0.56 7.79 -14.83
C ASP A 192 0.84 6.52 -14.05
N VAL A 193 0.42 5.39 -14.62
CA VAL A 193 0.54 4.09 -13.94
C VAL A 193 1.99 3.71 -13.72
N THR A 194 2.89 4.08 -14.64
CA THR A 194 4.30 3.67 -14.55
C THR A 194 5.17 4.66 -13.77
N VAL A 195 4.98 5.97 -13.93
CA VAL A 195 5.91 7.00 -13.40
C VAL A 195 5.21 8.19 -12.73
N ASN A 196 4.13 8.72 -13.30
CA ASN A 196 3.64 10.06 -12.91
C ASN A 196 2.62 10.09 -11.80
N GLY A 197 1.73 9.09 -11.77
CA GLY A 197 0.56 9.10 -10.91
C GLY A 197 0.94 9.06 -9.42
N THR A 198 -0.04 9.15 -8.53
CA THR A 198 0.25 9.28 -7.09
C THR A 198 1.11 8.15 -6.52
N HIS A 199 0.92 6.92 -7.00
CA HIS A 199 1.59 5.70 -6.50
C HIS A 199 2.18 4.85 -7.66
N PRO A 200 3.12 5.38 -8.45
CA PRO A 200 3.49 4.83 -9.75
C PRO A 200 4.21 3.48 -9.63
N LEU A 201 4.03 2.62 -10.63
CA LEU A 201 4.51 1.24 -10.63
C LEU A 201 6.03 1.14 -10.38
N LEU A 202 6.85 2.02 -10.96
CA LEU A 202 8.30 1.87 -10.94
C LEU A 202 8.90 1.87 -9.51
N PRO A 203 8.86 2.95 -8.70
CA PRO A 203 9.45 2.85 -7.37
C PRO A 203 8.63 1.92 -6.47
N TRP A 204 7.31 1.84 -6.66
CA TRP A 204 6.42 1.08 -5.78
C TRP A 204 6.49 -0.44 -5.96
N LEU A 205 6.95 -0.91 -7.12
CA LEU A 205 7.27 -2.32 -7.31
C LEU A 205 8.34 -2.81 -6.32
N ALA A 206 9.22 -1.94 -5.83
CA ALA A 206 10.17 -2.32 -4.78
C ALA A 206 9.47 -2.77 -3.50
N PHE A 207 8.45 -2.03 -3.03
CA PHE A 207 7.64 -2.40 -1.86
C PHE A 207 6.88 -3.71 -2.11
N PHE A 208 6.24 -3.80 -3.27
CA PHE A 208 5.41 -4.96 -3.64
C PHE A 208 6.24 -6.26 -3.77
N CYS A 209 7.34 -6.21 -4.51
CA CYS A 209 8.28 -7.32 -4.68
C CYS A 209 8.90 -7.74 -3.34
N THR A 210 9.27 -6.77 -2.48
CA THR A 210 9.77 -7.08 -1.14
C THR A 210 8.69 -7.76 -0.30
N GLY A 211 7.44 -7.32 -0.39
CA GLY A 211 6.28 -7.97 0.20
C GLY A 211 6.13 -9.44 -0.22
N ILE A 212 6.31 -9.76 -1.50
CA ILE A 212 6.30 -11.15 -2.00
C ILE A 212 7.40 -11.97 -1.30
N ILE A 213 8.62 -11.42 -1.21
CA ILE A 213 9.75 -12.10 -0.56
C ILE A 213 9.47 -12.32 0.93
N VAL A 214 8.99 -11.30 1.63
CA VAL A 214 8.57 -11.39 3.04
C VAL A 214 7.50 -12.47 3.22
N GLY A 215 6.51 -12.52 2.34
CA GLY A 215 5.47 -13.55 2.36
C GLY A 215 6.00 -14.97 2.18
N ARG A 216 7.11 -15.15 1.45
CA ARG A 216 7.78 -16.46 1.29
C ARG A 216 8.56 -16.85 2.54
N LEU A 217 9.08 -15.86 3.26
CA LEU A 217 9.89 -16.05 4.45
C LEU A 217 9.07 -16.06 5.75
N LEU A 218 7.77 -15.79 5.71
CA LEU A 218 6.92 -15.52 6.88
C LEU A 218 7.02 -16.55 8.02
N ARG A 219 7.35 -17.82 7.71
CA ARG A 219 7.49 -18.90 8.70
C ARG A 219 8.93 -19.14 9.18
N ARG A 220 9.89 -18.31 8.75
CA ARG A 220 11.28 -18.40 9.20
C ARG A 220 11.40 -17.85 10.62
N PRO A 221 12.04 -18.57 11.55
CA PRO A 221 12.29 -18.05 12.89
C PRO A 221 13.15 -16.80 12.80
N GLY A 222 12.87 -15.80 13.65
CA GLY A 222 13.63 -14.56 13.71
C GLY A 222 13.35 -13.55 12.57
N LEU A 223 12.44 -13.85 11.64
CA LEU A 223 12.11 -12.92 10.55
C LEU A 223 11.72 -11.54 11.07
N GLY A 224 10.88 -11.45 12.10
CA GLY A 224 10.45 -10.17 12.67
C GLY A 224 11.63 -9.29 13.09
N VAL A 225 12.60 -9.85 13.81
CA VAL A 225 13.83 -9.14 14.23
C VAL A 225 14.67 -8.74 13.03
N ALA A 226 14.84 -9.63 12.05
CA ALA A 226 15.60 -9.33 10.83
C ALA A 226 14.96 -8.19 10.02
N LEU A 227 13.62 -8.17 9.89
CA LEU A 227 12.90 -7.10 9.21
C LEU A 227 13.01 -5.76 9.95
N ILE A 228 12.98 -5.78 11.28
CA ILE A 228 13.19 -4.58 12.09
C ILE A 228 14.62 -4.05 11.90
N ALA A 229 15.63 -4.92 12.02
CA ALA A 229 17.03 -4.54 11.84
C ALA A 229 17.30 -3.98 10.45
N VAL A 230 16.93 -4.71 9.39
CA VAL A 230 17.06 -4.25 8.00
C VAL A 230 16.27 -2.96 7.79
N GLY A 231 15.06 -2.87 8.34
CA GLY A 231 14.21 -1.70 8.19
C GLY A 231 14.83 -0.43 8.79
N PHE A 232 15.37 -0.53 10.01
CA PHE A 232 16.10 0.58 10.64
C PHE A 232 17.40 0.92 9.90
N THR A 233 18.14 -0.07 9.39
CA THR A 233 19.34 0.19 8.58
C THR A 233 18.98 0.95 7.30
N LEU A 234 17.96 0.51 6.56
CA LEU A 234 17.54 1.19 5.33
C LEU A 234 17.05 2.62 5.60
N PHE A 235 16.25 2.80 6.65
CA PHE A 235 15.80 4.12 7.07
C PHE A 235 16.98 5.01 7.47
N GLY A 236 17.83 4.55 8.38
CA GLY A 236 18.96 5.31 8.91
C GLY A 236 20.00 5.68 7.85
N VAL A 237 20.30 4.77 6.92
CA VAL A 237 21.21 5.07 5.80
C VAL A 237 20.59 6.11 4.87
N ALA A 238 19.33 5.97 4.50
CA ALA A 238 18.67 6.93 3.61
C ALA A 238 18.57 8.32 4.25
N THR A 239 18.23 8.41 5.55
CA THR A 239 18.18 9.69 6.26
C THR A 239 19.56 10.30 6.41
N LEU A 240 20.58 9.51 6.77
CA LEU A 240 21.94 10.02 6.90
C LEU A 240 22.46 10.56 5.57
N VAL A 241 22.22 9.87 4.46
CA VAL A 241 22.60 10.36 3.13
C VAL A 241 21.87 11.65 2.79
N ALA A 242 20.55 11.71 3.00
CA ALA A 242 19.77 12.94 2.77
C ALA A 242 20.27 14.12 3.61
N ASP A 243 20.54 13.89 4.91
CA ASP A 243 21.01 14.92 5.84
C ASP A 243 22.42 15.41 5.52
N THR A 244 23.34 14.50 5.18
CA THR A 244 24.72 14.87 4.80
C THR A 244 24.76 15.71 3.54
N VAL A 245 23.92 15.41 2.54
CA VAL A 245 23.83 16.20 1.31
C VAL A 245 23.17 17.55 1.59
N ARG A 246 22.13 17.59 2.44
CA ARG A 246 21.42 18.84 2.79
C ARG A 246 22.27 19.78 3.65
N GLY A 247 23.15 19.23 4.50
CA GLY A 247 24.03 19.99 5.39
C GLY A 247 25.32 20.49 4.75
N GLY A 248 25.67 20.04 3.54
CA GLY A 248 26.80 20.56 2.79
C GLY A 248 26.46 21.84 2.03
N ASP A 249 27.47 22.63 1.64
CA ASP A 249 27.34 23.82 0.78
C ASP A 249 26.84 23.52 -0.65
N THR A 250 26.40 22.29 -0.93
CA THR A 250 25.82 21.86 -2.21
C THR A 250 24.34 22.23 -2.28
N GLY A 251 24.05 23.53 -2.17
CA GLY A 251 22.72 24.09 -2.43
C GLY A 251 22.31 23.88 -3.90
N SER A 252 21.08 23.40 -4.12
CA SER A 252 20.38 23.28 -5.41
C SER A 252 21.16 22.60 -6.55
N GLY A 253 21.81 21.46 -6.26
CA GLY A 253 22.55 20.67 -7.25
C GLY A 253 22.00 19.27 -7.47
N LEU A 254 22.55 18.55 -8.46
CA LEU A 254 22.21 17.15 -8.75
C LEU A 254 22.27 16.23 -7.52
N ALA A 255 23.21 16.48 -6.60
CA ALA A 255 23.32 15.74 -5.35
C ALA A 255 22.04 15.85 -4.51
N SER A 256 21.45 17.04 -4.41
CA SER A 256 20.22 17.28 -3.64
C SER A 256 19.01 16.56 -4.23
N GLU A 257 18.89 16.50 -5.56
CA GLU A 257 17.83 15.76 -6.26
C GLU A 257 17.95 14.25 -6.01
N LEU A 258 19.15 13.69 -6.16
CA LEU A 258 19.40 12.27 -5.93
C LEU A 258 19.22 11.85 -4.46
N ALA A 259 19.49 12.79 -3.55
CA ALA A 259 19.34 12.61 -2.12
C ALA A 259 17.93 12.93 -1.60
N SER A 260 17.01 13.35 -2.47
CA SER A 260 15.67 13.76 -2.06
C SER A 260 14.92 12.65 -1.33
N ASP A 261 14.42 13.00 -0.15
CA ASP A 261 13.54 12.20 0.69
C ASP A 261 12.06 12.54 0.50
N ASN A 262 11.72 13.35 -0.51
CA ASN A 262 10.34 13.65 -0.87
C ASN A 262 9.70 12.48 -1.67
N PRO A 263 8.49 12.02 -1.29
CA PRO A 263 7.78 10.96 -1.99
C PRO A 263 7.48 11.21 -3.48
N PHE A 264 7.31 12.47 -3.87
CA PHE A 264 6.89 12.83 -5.23
C PHE A 264 8.07 12.94 -6.21
N ASP A 265 9.30 13.06 -5.69
CA ASP A 265 10.54 13.12 -6.49
C ASP A 265 10.97 11.75 -7.00
N ARG A 266 10.33 10.67 -6.51
CA ARG A 266 10.55 9.28 -6.94
C ARG A 266 12.01 8.82 -6.75
N GLY A 267 12.73 9.47 -5.84
CA GLY A 267 14.13 9.23 -5.55
C GLY A 267 14.40 7.91 -4.83
N LEU A 268 15.67 7.48 -4.88
CA LEU A 268 16.13 6.29 -4.18
C LEU A 268 16.11 6.47 -2.67
N MET A 269 16.41 7.67 -2.15
CA MET A 269 16.44 7.90 -0.70
C MET A 269 15.04 7.80 -0.11
N TYR A 270 14.04 8.44 -0.72
CA TYR A 270 12.65 8.23 -0.32
C TYR A 270 12.27 6.74 -0.40
N THR A 271 12.47 6.08 -1.55
CA THR A 271 12.06 4.67 -1.75
C THR A 271 12.70 3.74 -0.72
N THR A 272 13.98 3.94 -0.42
CA THR A 272 14.74 3.16 0.56
C THR A 272 14.25 3.41 1.98
N SER A 273 14.06 4.67 2.36
CA SER A 273 13.58 5.02 3.70
C SER A 273 12.14 4.53 3.92
N ALA A 274 11.26 4.68 2.93
CA ALA A 274 9.86 4.24 2.99
C ALA A 274 9.75 2.72 3.07
N LEU A 275 10.61 1.99 2.35
CA LEU A 275 10.71 0.54 2.45
C LEU A 275 11.17 0.15 3.86
N GLY A 276 12.19 0.83 4.38
CA GLY A 276 12.70 0.63 5.74
C GLY A 276 11.61 0.74 6.79
N THR A 277 10.87 1.85 6.81
CA THR A 277 9.74 2.05 7.74
C THR A 277 8.61 1.05 7.51
N SER A 278 8.35 0.64 6.27
CA SER A 278 7.32 -0.36 5.96
C SER A 278 7.68 -1.74 6.50
N LEU A 279 8.96 -2.13 6.48
CA LEU A 279 9.45 -3.38 7.06
C LEU A 279 9.35 -3.37 8.59
N VAL A 280 9.76 -2.27 9.23
CA VAL A 280 9.61 -2.09 10.69
C VAL A 280 8.14 -2.14 11.07
N ALA A 281 7.27 -1.38 10.39
CA ALA A 281 5.84 -1.35 10.67
C ALA A 281 5.19 -2.73 10.47
N PHE A 282 5.50 -3.42 9.36
CA PHE A 282 5.00 -4.76 9.10
C PHE A 282 5.39 -5.73 10.22
N ALA A 283 6.67 -5.74 10.61
CA ALA A 283 7.18 -6.65 11.63
C ALA A 283 6.61 -6.32 13.01
N ALA A 284 6.70 -5.07 13.46
CA ALA A 284 6.22 -4.65 14.77
C ALA A 284 4.72 -4.90 14.94
N ILE A 285 3.90 -4.46 13.96
CA ILE A 285 2.45 -4.64 14.03
C ILE A 285 2.08 -6.14 13.94
N SER A 286 2.77 -6.93 13.12
CA SER A 286 2.51 -8.38 13.05
C SER A 286 2.85 -9.08 14.36
N LEU A 287 3.99 -8.75 14.98
CA LEU A 287 4.40 -9.32 16.27
C LEU A 287 3.41 -8.95 17.38
N LEU A 288 2.98 -7.68 17.44
CA LEU A 288 1.96 -7.24 18.40
C LEU A 288 0.61 -7.93 18.15
N ALA A 289 0.21 -8.08 16.89
CA ALA A 289 -1.03 -8.77 16.54
C ALA A 289 -1.01 -10.25 16.94
N GLU A 290 0.15 -10.92 16.81
CA GLU A 290 0.32 -12.30 17.25
C GLU A 290 0.34 -12.43 18.78
N GLN A 291 1.04 -11.51 19.46
CA GLN A 291 1.10 -11.46 20.93
C GLN A 291 -0.28 -11.25 21.55
N PHE A 292 -1.10 -10.38 20.95
CA PHE A 292 -2.44 -10.02 21.43
C PHE A 292 -3.56 -10.65 20.58
N ALA A 293 -3.33 -11.82 19.99
CA ALA A 293 -4.23 -12.46 19.03
C ALA A 293 -5.65 -12.72 19.55
N THR A 294 -5.84 -12.85 20.87
CA THR A 294 -7.15 -13.06 21.51
C THR A 294 -7.85 -11.77 21.92
N SER A 295 -7.18 -10.62 21.78
CA SER A 295 -7.74 -9.32 22.17
C SER A 295 -8.84 -8.87 21.21
N ARG A 296 -9.83 -8.15 21.76
CA ARG A 296 -10.93 -7.56 20.96
C ARG A 296 -10.40 -6.55 19.94
N ALA A 297 -9.35 -5.80 20.28
CA ALA A 297 -8.76 -4.81 19.39
C ALA A 297 -8.16 -5.47 18.14
N VAL A 298 -7.39 -6.56 18.30
CA VAL A 298 -6.83 -7.31 17.18
C VAL A 298 -7.93 -7.94 16.31
N ASP A 299 -9.00 -8.45 16.92
CA ASP A 299 -10.14 -9.01 16.17
C ASP A 299 -10.86 -7.94 15.31
N VAL A 300 -11.05 -6.74 15.86
CA VAL A 300 -11.62 -5.58 15.13
C VAL A 300 -10.73 -5.17 13.96
N LEU A 301 -9.43 -4.99 14.20
CA LEU A 301 -8.48 -4.62 13.14
C LEU A 301 -8.37 -5.71 12.08
N ARG A 302 -8.31 -6.98 12.48
CA ARG A 302 -8.31 -8.12 11.57
C ARG A 302 -9.58 -8.16 10.69
N SER A 303 -10.72 -7.80 11.26
CA SER A 303 -12.00 -7.71 10.54
C SER A 303 -11.96 -6.60 9.49
N ALA A 304 -11.47 -5.41 9.86
CA ALA A 304 -11.27 -4.30 8.93
C ALA A 304 -10.29 -4.66 7.81
N GLY A 305 -9.19 -5.35 8.13
CA GLY A 305 -8.19 -5.83 7.18
C GLY A 305 -8.72 -6.84 6.16
N GLN A 306 -9.86 -7.47 6.41
CA GLN A 306 -10.57 -8.36 5.47
C GLN A 306 -11.51 -7.61 4.53
N MET A 307 -11.82 -6.35 4.83
CA MET A 307 -12.79 -5.51 4.13
C MET A 307 -12.13 -4.26 3.53
N THR A 308 -10.85 -4.33 3.19
CA THR A 308 -10.09 -3.14 2.79
C THR A 308 -10.57 -2.50 1.50
N LEU A 309 -11.08 -3.25 0.52
CA LEU A 309 -11.63 -2.66 -0.69
C LEU A 309 -12.95 -1.93 -0.39
N THR A 310 -13.83 -2.56 0.40
CA THR A 310 -15.07 -1.92 0.85
C THR A 310 -14.78 -0.65 1.63
N LEU A 311 -13.91 -0.73 2.64
CA LEU A 311 -13.58 0.41 3.50
C LEU A 311 -12.79 1.49 2.74
N TYR A 312 -11.97 1.11 1.76
CA TYR A 312 -11.31 2.10 0.91
C TYR A 312 -12.31 2.81 -0.01
N VAL A 313 -13.25 2.13 -0.67
CA VAL A 313 -14.22 2.86 -1.49
C VAL A 313 -15.16 3.70 -0.62
N LEU A 314 -15.54 3.19 0.56
CA LEU A 314 -16.44 3.89 1.48
C LEU A 314 -15.85 5.20 1.99
N HIS A 315 -14.56 5.29 2.37
CA HIS A 315 -14.00 6.55 2.88
C HIS A 315 -14.06 7.68 1.87
N ALA A 316 -13.84 7.36 0.58
CA ALA A 316 -13.90 8.33 -0.52
C ALA A 316 -15.33 8.82 -0.75
N LEU A 317 -16.30 7.90 -0.78
CA LEU A 317 -17.72 8.25 -0.92
C LEU A 317 -18.22 9.06 0.27
N VAL A 318 -17.83 8.69 1.49
CA VAL A 318 -18.20 9.43 2.72
C VAL A 318 -17.59 10.82 2.73
N PHE A 319 -16.32 10.96 2.31
CA PHE A 319 -15.70 12.29 2.22
C PHE A 319 -16.46 13.18 1.25
N ASN A 320 -16.68 12.74 0.01
CA ASN A 320 -17.41 13.53 -0.98
C ASN A 320 -18.84 13.85 -0.53
N LEU A 321 -19.52 12.90 0.13
CA LEU A 321 -20.85 13.14 0.65
C LEU A 321 -20.85 14.24 1.72
N VAL A 322 -19.99 14.11 2.74
CA VAL A 322 -20.02 14.96 3.94
C VAL A 322 -19.38 16.32 3.70
N VAL A 323 -18.30 16.37 2.92
CA VAL A 323 -17.53 17.59 2.63
C VAL A 323 -18.12 18.31 1.42
N ASP A 324 -18.21 17.64 0.26
CA ASP A 324 -18.56 18.34 -1.00
C ASP A 324 -20.07 18.51 -1.19
N TRP A 325 -20.89 17.52 -0.80
CA TRP A 325 -22.33 17.57 -1.09
C TRP A 325 -23.16 18.17 0.04
N LEU A 326 -22.85 17.80 1.28
CA LEU A 326 -23.58 18.26 2.46
C LEU A 326 -22.99 19.53 3.10
N ASP A 327 -21.71 19.86 2.80
CA ASP A 327 -20.96 20.96 3.43
C ASP A 327 -20.98 20.91 4.98
N TRP A 328 -21.02 19.70 5.54
CA TRP A 328 -21.06 19.50 7.00
C TRP A 328 -19.67 19.61 7.63
N VAL A 329 -18.62 19.31 6.86
CA VAL A 329 -17.22 19.41 7.29
C VAL A 329 -16.53 20.42 6.40
N ARG A 330 -16.06 21.51 7.00
CA ARG A 330 -15.36 22.59 6.30
C ARG A 330 -13.85 22.34 6.26
N PRO A 331 -13.15 22.82 5.22
CA PRO A 331 -11.70 22.72 5.11
C PRO A 331 -11.03 23.77 6.02
N THR A 332 -10.75 23.40 7.26
CA THR A 332 -10.18 24.31 8.30
C THR A 332 -8.77 23.94 8.74
N GLY A 333 -8.45 22.66 8.87
CA GLY A 333 -7.12 22.21 9.32
C GLY A 333 -7.02 20.71 9.66
N LEU A 334 -5.87 20.32 10.18
CA LEU A 334 -5.51 18.98 10.63
C LEU A 334 -6.43 18.49 11.75
N ASP A 335 -6.84 19.36 12.67
CA ASP A 335 -7.75 18.99 13.76
C ASP A 335 -9.06 18.40 13.21
N THR A 336 -9.61 19.05 12.19
CA THR A 336 -10.84 18.70 11.52
C THR A 336 -10.65 17.45 10.66
N ALA A 337 -9.51 17.34 9.98
CA ALA A 337 -9.14 16.14 9.25
C ALA A 337 -9.06 14.90 10.17
N LEU A 338 -8.40 15.02 11.32
CA LEU A 338 -8.22 13.95 12.29
C LEU A 338 -9.54 13.57 12.97
N LEU A 339 -10.34 14.56 13.41
CA LEU A 339 -11.65 14.31 14.00
C LEU A 339 -12.58 13.62 13.00
N PHE A 340 -12.58 14.07 11.73
CA PHE A 340 -13.37 13.44 10.69
C PHE A 340 -12.91 12.00 10.40
N ALA A 341 -11.59 11.77 10.30
CA ALA A 341 -11.05 10.44 10.10
C ALA A 341 -11.36 9.49 11.28
N ILE A 342 -11.28 9.98 12.53
CA ILE A 342 -11.66 9.22 13.72
C ILE A 342 -13.15 8.86 13.67
N GLY A 343 -14.02 9.82 13.36
CA GLY A 343 -15.46 9.59 13.21
C GLY A 343 -15.77 8.53 12.15
N TYR A 344 -15.14 8.66 10.98
CA TYR A 344 -15.23 7.65 9.91
C TYR A 344 -14.82 6.27 10.42
N TRP A 345 -13.66 6.13 11.07
CA TRP A 345 -13.15 4.84 11.51
C TRP A 345 -13.97 4.20 12.63
N VAL A 346 -14.48 4.99 13.59
CA VAL A 346 -15.37 4.46 14.64
C VAL A 346 -16.61 3.81 14.01
N VAL A 347 -17.25 4.48 13.06
CA VAL A 347 -18.43 3.96 12.35
C VAL A 347 -18.05 2.77 11.47
N ALA A 348 -16.99 2.91 10.66
CA ALA A 348 -16.55 1.91 9.71
C ALA A 348 -16.13 0.59 10.38
N LEU A 349 -15.41 0.65 11.52
CA LEU A 349 -15.02 -0.53 12.29
C LEU A 349 -16.24 -1.24 12.89
N GLY A 350 -17.21 -0.48 13.43
CA GLY A 350 -18.47 -1.03 13.94
C GLY A 350 -19.29 -1.71 12.85
N ALA A 351 -19.42 -1.06 11.68
CA ALA A 351 -20.12 -1.58 10.52
C ALA A 351 -19.44 -2.83 9.96
N ALA A 352 -18.11 -2.82 9.78
CA ALA A 352 -17.34 -3.96 9.28
C ALA A 352 -17.50 -5.18 10.18
N ARG A 353 -17.40 -4.99 11.51
CA ARG A 353 -17.59 -6.08 12.48
C ARG A 353 -19.00 -6.65 12.41
N THR A 354 -20.02 -5.80 12.37
CA THR A 354 -21.42 -6.24 12.30
C THR A 354 -21.69 -6.99 11.00
N TRP A 355 -21.17 -6.47 9.87
CA TRP A 355 -21.29 -7.09 8.56
C TRP A 355 -20.70 -8.51 8.54
N LEU A 356 -19.50 -8.70 9.09
CA LEU A 356 -18.81 -9.99 9.10
C LEU A 356 -19.44 -11.03 10.04
N ARG A 357 -20.36 -10.64 10.93
CA ARG A 357 -21.17 -11.61 11.68
C ARG A 357 -22.18 -12.34 10.78
N HIS A 358 -22.66 -11.66 9.74
CA HIS A 358 -23.68 -12.18 8.82
C HIS A 358 -23.09 -12.63 7.48
N HIS A 359 -21.92 -12.11 7.10
CA HIS A 359 -21.30 -12.36 5.79
C HIS A 359 -19.84 -12.79 5.93
N ARG A 360 -19.35 -13.59 4.97
CA ARG A 360 -17.95 -14.09 5.00
C ARG A 360 -16.91 -13.07 4.51
N ARG A 361 -17.34 -12.03 3.81
CA ARG A 361 -16.50 -11.01 3.14
C ARG A 361 -17.25 -9.70 3.08
N GLY A 362 -16.55 -8.58 2.91
CA GLY A 362 -17.21 -7.31 2.64
C GLY A 362 -18.00 -7.30 1.32
N PRO A 363 -18.91 -6.33 1.15
CA PRO A 363 -19.73 -6.20 -0.05
C PRO A 363 -18.89 -6.16 -1.33
N LEU A 364 -17.92 -5.23 -1.42
CA LEU A 364 -17.11 -5.07 -2.62
C LEU A 364 -16.13 -6.23 -2.80
N GLU A 365 -15.61 -6.82 -1.73
CA GLU A 365 -14.78 -8.03 -1.81
C GLU A 365 -15.56 -9.22 -2.39
N THR A 366 -16.86 -9.30 -2.09
CA THR A 366 -17.75 -10.34 -2.62
C THR A 366 -17.97 -10.15 -4.11
N VAL A 367 -18.30 -8.93 -4.54
CA VAL A 367 -18.45 -8.59 -5.97
C VAL A 367 -17.15 -8.84 -6.72
N TYR A 368 -16.04 -8.31 -6.19
CA TYR A 368 -14.70 -8.47 -6.75
C TYR A 368 -14.30 -9.93 -6.91
N ARG A 369 -14.59 -10.79 -5.92
CA ARG A 369 -14.34 -12.22 -6.04
C ARG A 369 -15.16 -12.86 -7.16
N ARG A 370 -16.44 -12.50 -7.34
CA ARG A 370 -17.28 -13.06 -8.40
C ARG A 370 -16.78 -12.64 -9.79
N LEU A 371 -16.40 -11.38 -9.94
CA LEU A 371 -15.85 -10.84 -11.18
C LEU A 371 -14.47 -11.38 -11.55
N THR A 372 -13.78 -12.06 -10.62
CA THR A 372 -12.38 -12.50 -10.79
C THR A 372 -12.18 -13.99 -10.51
N ALA A 373 -13.26 -14.73 -10.28
CA ALA A 373 -13.24 -16.14 -9.86
C ALA A 373 -12.52 -17.05 -10.86
#